data_AF-A0A094DGZ0-F1
#
_entry.id   AF-A0A094DGZ0-F1
#
_cell.length_a   1.000
_cell.length_b   1.000
_cell.length_c   1.000
_cell.angle_alpha   90.00
_cell.angle_beta   90.00
_cell.angle_gamma   90.00
#
_symmetry.space_group_name_H-M   'P 1'
#
loop_
_entity.id
_entity.type
_entity.pdbx_description
1 polymer ?
#
loop_
_entity_poly.entity_id
_entity_poly.type
_entity_poly.pdbx_seq_one_letter_code
_entity_poly.pdbx_strand_id
1 'polypeptide(L)'
;MTRLSQVGNPSVYEAGDQKGPPTDTEQRQRDIEEMKDSGHTSKKAAENEHKTSQQRKEAPHKREEEKQTEMLKKDPTLPAQMNSNEPSRGAKIDKELQKEDEEEIRQKDQS
;
A
#
# COMPACT_ATOMS: atom_id res chain seq x y z
N MET A 1 47.76 28.39 -16.93
CA MET A 1 48.72 27.27 -16.79
C MET A 1 47.93 25.97 -16.74
N THR A 2 47.90 25.24 -17.86
CA THR A 2 47.26 23.93 -17.97
C THR A 2 48.11 22.92 -17.19
N ARG A 3 47.58 22.37 -16.09
CA ARG A 3 48.27 21.29 -15.36
C ARG A 3 48.15 20.01 -16.19
N LEU A 4 49.17 19.71 -16.99
CA LEU A 4 49.30 18.42 -17.65
C LEU A 4 49.73 17.40 -16.59
N SER A 5 48.80 16.57 -16.13
CA SER A 5 49.09 15.50 -15.18
C SER A 5 50.03 14.46 -15.80
N GLN A 6 51.00 13.97 -15.03
CA GLN A 6 52.03 12.99 -15.45
C GLN A 6 51.48 11.64 -15.94
N VAL A 7 50.18 11.39 -15.77
CA VAL A 7 49.53 10.08 -15.99
C VAL A 7 48.82 9.93 -17.34
N GLY A 8 49.00 10.88 -18.28
CA GLY A 8 48.45 10.78 -19.63
C GLY A 8 47.03 11.34 -19.79
N ASN A 9 46.39 11.05 -20.93
CA ASN A 9 45.10 11.62 -21.32
C ASN A 9 44.00 11.20 -20.34
N PRO A 10 43.29 12.13 -19.67
CA PRO A 10 42.25 11.79 -18.69
C PRO A 10 41.11 10.95 -19.25
N SER A 11 40.89 10.96 -20.58
CA SER A 11 39.88 10.11 -21.23
C SER A 11 40.19 8.60 -21.20
N VAL A 12 41.43 8.19 -20.88
CA VAL A 12 41.82 6.78 -20.80
C VAL A 12 41.31 6.12 -19.50
N TYR A 13 41.07 6.93 -18.47
CA TYR A 13 40.52 6.47 -17.21
C TYR A 13 39.00 6.62 -17.23
N GLU A 14 38.29 5.56 -17.64
CA GLU A 14 36.85 5.52 -17.53
C GLU A 14 36.46 5.41 -16.05
N ALA A 15 35.67 6.36 -15.55
CA ALA A 15 35.29 6.43 -14.14
C ALA A 15 34.54 5.18 -13.65
N GLY A 16 34.09 4.31 -14.56
CA GLY A 16 33.49 3.02 -14.25
C GLY A 16 34.46 2.04 -13.58
N ASP A 17 35.73 2.03 -13.96
CA ASP A 17 36.75 1.10 -13.42
C ASP A 17 37.25 1.51 -12.02
N GLN A 18 36.98 2.75 -11.61
CA GLN A 18 37.35 3.30 -10.30
C GLN A 18 36.23 3.19 -9.26
N LYS A 19 35.02 2.78 -9.67
CA LYS A 19 33.86 2.68 -8.79
C LYS A 19 33.68 1.24 -8.33
N GLY A 20 33.48 1.07 -7.03
CA GLY A 20 33.10 -0.22 -6.46
C GLY A 20 31.70 -0.67 -6.91
N PRO A 21 31.28 -1.91 -6.55
CA PRO A 21 29.93 -2.34 -6.82
C PRO A 21 28.93 -1.35 -6.21
N PRO A 22 27.83 -1.06 -6.92
CA PRO A 22 26.82 -0.14 -6.45
C PRO A 22 26.20 -0.64 -5.14
N THR A 23 25.91 0.28 -4.23
CA THR A 23 25.14 -0.03 -3.03
C THR A 23 23.69 -0.38 -3.41
N ASP A 24 22.98 -1.13 -2.55
CA ASP A 24 21.58 -1.51 -2.78
C ASP A 24 20.68 -0.28 -3.01
N THR A 25 21.02 0.85 -2.38
CA THR A 25 20.35 2.14 -2.58
C THR A 25 20.58 2.74 -3.97
N GLU A 26 21.80 2.66 -4.50
CA GLU A 26 22.14 3.19 -5.83
C GLU A 26 21.59 2.30 -6.95
N GLN A 27 21.52 0.98 -6.72
CA GLN A 27 20.84 0.07 -7.64
C GLN A 27 19.36 0.42 -7.76
N ARG A 28 18.65 0.55 -6.64
CA ARG A 28 17.22 0.94 -6.63
C ARG A 28 16.97 2.27 -7.33
N GLN A 29 17.86 3.26 -7.17
CA GLN A 29 17.71 4.55 -7.84
C GLN A 29 17.81 4.41 -9.36
N ARG A 30 18.78 3.63 -9.85
CA ARG A 30 18.94 3.38 -11.29
C ARG A 30 17.78 2.57 -11.87
N ASP A 31 17.29 1.58 -11.14
CA ASP A 31 16.12 0.81 -11.57
C ASP A 31 14.89 1.71 -11.70
N ILE A 32 14.70 2.66 -10.76
CA ILE A 32 13.61 3.65 -10.82
C ILE A 32 13.79 4.58 -12.03
N GLU A 33 15.00 5.06 -12.28
CA GLU A 33 15.30 5.93 -13.44
C GLU A 33 15.06 5.20 -14.77
N GLU A 34 15.52 3.95 -14.89
CA GLU A 34 15.30 3.10 -16.07
C GLU A 34 13.80 2.80 -16.28
N MET A 35 13.04 2.58 -15.21
CA MET A 35 11.58 2.41 -15.28
C MET A 35 10.86 3.69 -15.74
N LYS A 36 11.38 4.88 -15.40
CA LYS A 36 10.85 6.16 -15.88
C LYS A 36 11.13 6.36 -17.36
N ASP A 37 12.36 6.07 -17.79
CA ASP A 37 12.79 6.25 -19.18
C ASP A 37 12.15 5.22 -20.13
N SER A 38 11.95 3.98 -19.67
CA SER A 38 11.28 2.92 -20.45
C SER A 38 9.77 3.12 -20.61
N GLY A 39 9.17 4.12 -19.95
CA GLY A 39 7.74 4.43 -20.08
C GLY A 39 6.81 3.33 -19.58
N HIS A 40 7.33 2.31 -18.90
CA HIS A 40 6.54 1.24 -18.27
C HIS A 40 5.93 1.66 -16.92
N THR A 41 5.91 2.97 -16.62
CA THR A 41 5.10 3.49 -15.52
C THR A 41 3.63 3.42 -15.94
N SER A 42 2.85 2.58 -15.27
CA SER A 42 1.40 2.63 -15.43
C SER A 42 0.92 4.07 -15.20
N LYS A 43 -0.11 4.56 -15.91
CA LYS A 43 -0.68 5.90 -15.68
C LYS A 43 -1.00 6.15 -14.19
N LYS A 44 -1.32 5.07 -13.45
CA LYS A 44 -1.51 5.07 -12.00
C LYS A 44 -0.23 5.32 -11.20
N ALA A 45 0.93 4.85 -11.65
CA ALA A 45 2.22 5.10 -10.99
C ALA A 45 2.67 6.55 -11.16
N ALA A 46 2.54 7.12 -12.37
CA ALA A 46 2.91 8.50 -12.66
C ALA A 46 2.09 9.53 -11.86
N GLU A 47 0.77 9.30 -11.69
CA GLU A 47 -0.11 10.18 -10.90
C GLU A 47 0.14 10.12 -9.38
N ASN A 48 0.93 9.13 -8.93
CA ASN A 48 1.21 8.85 -7.52
C ASN A 48 2.65 9.20 -7.12
N GLU A 49 3.49 9.70 -8.04
CA GLU A 49 4.88 10.10 -7.74
C GLU A 49 4.97 11.31 -6.79
N HIS A 50 3.99 12.22 -6.84
CA HIS A 50 3.98 13.44 -6.02
C HIS A 50 3.11 13.34 -4.76
N LYS A 51 2.44 12.20 -4.54
CA LYS A 51 1.58 11.98 -3.37
C LYS A 51 2.39 11.31 -2.27
N THR A 52 2.38 11.89 -1.08
CA THR A 52 2.96 11.24 0.12
C THR A 52 2.27 9.90 0.38
N SER A 53 2.92 8.98 1.10
CA SER A 53 2.32 7.68 1.44
C SER A 53 0.97 7.82 2.15
N GLN A 54 0.78 8.91 2.89
CA GLN A 54 -0.49 9.27 3.54
C GLN A 54 -1.55 9.69 2.52
N GLN A 55 -1.22 10.61 1.61
CA GLN A 55 -2.15 11.07 0.56
C GLN A 55 -2.56 9.95 -0.42
N ARG A 56 -1.71 8.94 -0.63
CA ARG A 56 -2.06 7.75 -1.42
C ARG A 56 -3.10 6.86 -0.75
N LYS A 57 -3.12 6.81 0.59
CA LYS A 57 -4.14 6.06 1.35
C LYS A 57 -5.49 6.78 1.38
N GLU A 58 -5.48 8.12 1.28
CA GLU A 58 -6.70 8.94 1.39
C GLU A 58 -7.50 9.08 0.09
N ALA A 59 -6.91 8.75 -1.07
CA ALA A 59 -7.60 8.77 -2.36
C ALA A 59 -8.54 7.54 -2.50
N PRO A 60 -9.53 7.59 -3.40
CA PRO A 60 -10.99 7.35 -3.25
C PRO A 60 -11.54 6.17 -2.40
N HIS A 61 -10.79 5.64 -1.44
CA HIS A 61 -11.22 4.54 -0.56
C HIS A 61 -12.32 4.92 0.44
N LYS A 62 -12.54 6.22 0.70
CA LYS A 62 -13.59 6.67 1.64
C LYS A 62 -14.97 6.08 1.34
N ARG A 63 -15.38 6.03 0.06
CA ARG A 63 -16.71 5.51 -0.30
C ARG A 63 -16.85 4.00 -0.11
N GLU A 64 -15.77 3.25 -0.25
CA GLU A 64 -15.79 1.80 -0.01
C GLU A 64 -15.68 1.49 1.49
N GLU A 65 -14.85 2.23 2.22
CA GLU A 65 -14.76 2.17 3.68
C GLU A 65 -16.09 2.54 4.35
N GLU A 66 -16.79 3.56 3.86
CA GLU A 66 -18.13 3.94 4.32
C GLU A 66 -19.13 2.78 4.16
N LYS A 67 -19.14 2.12 3.00
CA LYS A 67 -20.02 0.95 2.78
C LYS A 67 -19.67 -0.22 3.67
N GLN A 68 -18.38 -0.56 3.79
CA GLN A 68 -17.93 -1.65 4.64
C GLN A 68 -18.23 -1.39 6.12
N THR A 69 -18.06 -0.14 6.57
CA THR A 69 -18.40 0.26 7.95
C THR A 69 -19.90 0.27 8.20
N GLU A 70 -20.73 0.67 7.23
CA GLU A 70 -22.19 0.54 7.32
C GLU A 70 -22.64 -0.92 7.40
N MET A 71 -22.01 -1.82 6.66
CA MET A 71 -22.31 -3.25 6.70
C MET A 71 -21.87 -3.89 8.03
N LEU A 72 -20.71 -3.49 8.55
CA LEU A 72 -20.22 -3.93 9.86
C LEU A 72 -21.17 -3.55 11.00
N LYS A 73 -21.79 -2.36 10.92
CA LYS A 73 -22.79 -1.91 11.92
C LYS A 73 -24.07 -2.77 11.93
N LYS A 74 -24.42 -3.37 10.80
CA LYS A 74 -25.62 -4.22 10.67
C LYS A 74 -25.35 -5.64 11.15
N ASP A 75 -24.28 -6.24 10.66
CA ASP A 75 -23.87 -7.58 11.09
C ASP A 75 -22.33 -7.65 11.00
N PRO A 76 -21.66 -7.97 12.13
CA PRO A 76 -20.21 -8.01 12.21
C PRO A 76 -19.58 -9.08 11.31
N THR A 77 -20.35 -10.08 10.84
CA THR A 77 -19.87 -11.18 9.98
C THR A 77 -19.96 -10.89 8.48
N LEU A 78 -20.76 -9.89 8.06
CA LEU A 78 -21.02 -9.62 6.64
C LEU A 78 -19.77 -9.22 5.84
N PRO A 79 -18.88 -8.33 6.31
CA PRO A 79 -17.71 -7.93 5.54
C PRO A 79 -16.80 -9.12 5.19
N ALA A 80 -16.65 -10.07 6.11
CA ALA A 80 -15.86 -11.28 5.87
C ALA A 80 -16.51 -12.17 4.81
N GLN A 81 -17.82 -12.42 4.94
CA GLN A 81 -18.59 -13.25 3.99
C GLN A 81 -18.58 -12.68 2.57
N MET A 82 -18.71 -11.36 2.42
CA MET A 82 -18.66 -10.70 1.11
C MET A 82 -17.31 -10.86 0.40
N ASN A 83 -16.23 -10.95 1.17
CA ASN A 83 -14.89 -11.19 0.64
C ASN A 83 -14.55 -12.68 0.56
N SER A 84 -15.53 -13.58 0.73
CA SER A 84 -15.33 -15.04 0.76
C SER A 84 -14.31 -15.50 1.81
N ASN A 85 -14.20 -14.74 2.91
CA ASN A 85 -13.31 -15.03 4.04
C ASN A 85 -14.10 -15.57 5.23
N GLU A 86 -13.42 -16.31 6.11
CA GLU A 86 -14.02 -16.74 7.37
C GLU A 86 -14.13 -15.55 8.34
N PRO A 87 -15.30 -15.31 8.96
CA PRO A 87 -15.45 -14.27 9.97
C PRO A 87 -14.58 -14.57 11.21
N SER A 88 -14.06 -13.51 11.83
CA SER A 88 -13.23 -13.62 13.03
C SER A 88 -14.01 -14.20 14.21
N ARG A 89 -13.30 -14.75 15.20
CA ARG A 89 -13.94 -15.26 16.44
C ARG A 89 -14.78 -14.18 17.13
N GLY A 90 -14.27 -12.95 17.20
CA GLY A 90 -15.01 -11.82 17.78
C GLY A 90 -16.30 -11.52 17.02
N ALA A 91 -16.24 -11.45 15.69
CA ALA A 91 -17.43 -11.20 14.88
C ALA A 91 -18.51 -12.30 15.01
N LYS A 92 -18.10 -13.56 15.24
CA LYS A 92 -19.03 -14.65 15.54
C LYS A 92 -19.72 -14.45 16.89
N ILE A 93 -18.96 -14.11 17.93
CA ILE A 93 -19.47 -13.86 19.29
C ILE A 93 -20.41 -12.65 19.30
N ASP A 94 -20.03 -11.55 18.66
CA ASP A 94 -20.86 -10.35 18.58
C ASP A 94 -22.23 -10.63 17.93
N LYS A 95 -22.25 -11.51 16.91
CA LYS A 95 -23.49 -11.96 16.27
C LYS A 95 -24.33 -12.90 17.13
N GLU A 96 -23.70 -13.71 17.97
CA GLU A 96 -24.41 -14.57 18.94
C GLU A 96 -25.06 -13.71 20.03
N LEU A 97 -24.30 -12.79 20.62
CA LEU A 97 -24.80 -11.85 21.63
C LEU A 97 -25.97 -11.01 21.12
N GLN A 98 -25.87 -10.47 19.89
CA GLN A 98 -26.99 -9.73 19.28
C GLN A 98 -28.27 -10.55 19.17
N LYS A 99 -28.18 -11.85 18.86
CA LYS A 99 -29.35 -12.73 18.78
C LYS A 99 -29.93 -13.02 20.14
N GLU A 100 -29.08 -13.31 21.13
CA GLU A 100 -29.51 -13.54 22.50
C GLU A 100 -30.22 -12.30 23.07
N ASP A 101 -29.66 -11.11 22.85
CA ASP A 101 -30.27 -9.84 23.25
C ASP A 101 -31.64 -9.62 22.59
N GLU A 102 -31.77 -9.88 21.28
CA GLU A 102 -33.05 -9.77 20.57
C GLU A 102 -34.10 -10.76 21.08
N GLU A 103 -33.69 -11.99 21.42
CA GLU A 103 -34.58 -13.00 21.99
C GLU A 103 -35.02 -12.60 23.40
N GLU A 104 -34.12 -12.13 24.25
CA GLU A 104 -34.46 -11.64 25.59
C GLU A 104 -35.42 -10.45 25.55
N ILE A 105 -35.22 -9.50 24.64
CA ILE A 105 -36.11 -8.35 24.48
C ILE A 105 -37.50 -8.82 24.07
N ARG A 106 -37.60 -9.77 23.12
CA ARG A 106 -38.90 -10.34 22.72
C ARG A 106 -39.59 -11.07 23.86
N GLN A 107 -38.85 -11.79 24.70
CA GLN A 107 -39.41 -12.46 25.87
C GLN A 107 -39.90 -11.44 26.90
N LYS A 108 -39.16 -10.35 27.14
CA LYS A 108 -39.55 -9.25 28.03
C LYS A 108 -40.77 -8.48 27.52
N ASP A 109 -40.86 -8.25 26.20
CA ASP A 109 -42.02 -7.58 25.59
C ASP A 109 -43.29 -8.45 25.62
N GLN A 110 -43.15 -9.78 25.81
CA GLN A 110 -44.25 -10.73 25.91
C GLN A 110 -44.68 -11.07 27.35
N SER A 111 -43.93 -10.63 28.37
CA SER A 111 -44.23 -10.86 29.81
C SER A 111 -44.89 -9.66 30.47
#